data_AF-A0A9E6WDD6-F1
#
_entry.id   AF-A0A9E6WDD6-F1
#
_cell.length_a   1.000
_cell.length_b   1.000
_cell.length_c   1.000
_cell.angle_alpha   90.00
_cell.angle_beta   90.00
_cell.angle_gamma   90.00
#
_symmetry.space_group_name_H-M   'P 1'
#
loop_
_entity.id
_entity.type
_entity.pdbx_description
1 polymer ?
#
loop_
_entity_poly.entity_id
_entity_poly.type
_entity_poly.pdbx_seq_one_letter_code
_entity_poly.pdbx_strand_id
1 'polypeptide(L)'
;MANVVNKVILADRIDMGNVEQVSNVVAKVDAYLNLGLEWLAGTDVDEARTCMTDCYCEDLFRLGFSLTMRLKRRGDIVGKSSVAPYLDHNARACVSALHQFPPLFFEGVADSTQGGTRLFASLAEIGMVEQWLGRMELQRQLFEDVLHFPMPDPNVIDLTGCQPDNVDDLTLVEFFLTSLANKLLGREFQPLPIAEEELAGLHGMVSQSGVLNPRLREETVKWLGSLMDGGADFATYCLDIWEEEFCSIGFEDIDPRFIGGMIVQLQAL
;
A
#
# COMPACT_ATOMS: atom_id res chain seq x y z
N MET A 1 28.33 2.65 22.96
CA MET A 1 28.33 2.73 21.48
C MET A 1 29.38 1.83 20.82
N ALA A 2 30.69 2.05 21.00
CA ALA A 2 31.75 1.28 20.30
C ALA A 2 31.65 -0.26 20.42
N ASN A 3 31.23 -0.77 21.59
CA ASN A 3 30.98 -2.20 21.79
C ASN A 3 29.87 -2.73 20.87
N VAL A 4 28.76 -2.01 20.74
CA VAL A 4 27.63 -2.39 19.86
C VAL A 4 28.06 -2.35 18.40
N VAL A 5 28.78 -1.32 17.97
CA VAL A 5 29.35 -1.23 16.61
C VAL A 5 30.22 -2.45 16.30
N ASN A 6 31.14 -2.81 17.19
CA ASN A 6 32.00 -3.98 17.01
C ASN A 6 31.21 -5.28 16.94
N LYS A 7 30.16 -5.43 17.78
CA LYS A 7 29.26 -6.59 17.72
C LYS A 7 28.52 -6.69 16.38
N VAL A 8 28.03 -5.57 15.86
CA VAL A 8 27.32 -5.53 14.57
C VAL A 8 28.28 -5.81 13.41
N ILE A 9 29.49 -5.25 13.40
CA ILE A 9 30.54 -5.55 12.40
C ILE A 9 30.82 -7.07 12.35
N LEU A 10 30.98 -7.70 13.53
CA LEU A 10 31.21 -9.14 13.62
C LEU A 10 30.01 -9.96 13.15
N ALA A 11 28.79 -9.55 13.51
CA ALA A 11 27.56 -10.24 13.13
C ALA A 11 27.27 -10.14 11.62
N ASP A 12 27.43 -8.95 11.04
CA ASP A 12 27.19 -8.66 9.62
C ASP A 12 28.39 -9.06 8.73
N ARG A 13 29.46 -9.63 9.31
CA ARG A 13 30.70 -10.10 8.64
C ARG A 13 31.34 -9.03 7.75
N ILE A 14 31.36 -7.80 8.24
CA ILE A 14 31.88 -6.64 7.52
C ILE A 14 33.41 -6.66 7.47
N ASP A 15 33.96 -6.30 6.31
CA ASP A 15 35.40 -6.09 6.16
C ASP A 15 35.80 -4.77 6.81
N MET A 16 36.55 -4.84 7.91
CA MET A 16 37.05 -3.65 8.61
C MET A 16 38.02 -2.81 7.79
N GLY A 17 38.61 -3.36 6.72
CA GLY A 17 39.41 -2.62 5.75
C GLY A 17 38.58 -1.74 4.82
N ASN A 18 37.27 -1.98 4.74
CA ASN A 18 36.36 -1.20 3.92
C ASN A 18 35.67 -0.09 4.74
N VAL A 19 36.18 1.13 4.59
CA VAL A 19 35.70 2.33 5.31
C VAL A 19 34.21 2.59 5.06
N GLU A 20 33.72 2.33 3.84
CA GLU A 20 32.31 2.54 3.50
C GLU A 20 31.40 1.58 4.25
N GLN A 21 31.76 0.29 4.30
CA GLN A 21 31.00 -0.70 5.05
C GLN A 21 31.00 -0.41 6.56
N VAL A 22 32.14 0.02 7.11
CA VAL A 22 32.22 0.43 8.53
C VAL A 22 31.33 1.65 8.79
N SER A 23 31.35 2.65 7.91
CA SER A 23 30.49 3.84 8.00
C SER A 23 29.01 3.47 7.99
N ASN A 24 28.61 2.54 7.13
CA ASN A 24 27.22 2.05 7.05
C ASN A 24 26.79 1.32 8.32
N VAL A 25 27.70 0.57 8.98
CA VAL A 25 27.40 -0.06 10.28
C VAL A 25 27.19 1.00 11.36
N VAL A 26 28.04 2.03 11.41
CA VAL A 26 27.89 3.12 12.37
C VAL A 26 26.55 3.82 12.17
N ALA A 27 26.21 4.19 10.93
CA ALA A 27 24.93 4.80 10.60
C ALA A 27 23.73 3.93 11.01
N LYS A 28 23.82 2.60 10.81
CA LYS A 28 22.79 1.63 11.24
C LYS A 28 22.65 1.58 12.77
N VAL A 29 23.76 1.57 13.49
CA VAL A 29 23.75 1.59 14.96
C VAL A 29 23.14 2.89 15.47
N ASP A 30 23.55 4.03 14.93
CA ASP A 30 23.05 5.34 15.32
C ASP A 30 21.55 5.45 15.05
N ALA A 31 21.08 5.00 13.88
CA ALA A 31 19.66 4.99 13.54
C ALA A 31 18.82 4.21 14.57
N TYR A 32 19.22 2.99 14.94
CA TYR A 32 18.45 2.20 15.91
C TYR A 32 18.57 2.69 17.34
N LEU A 33 19.71 3.27 17.73
CA LEU A 33 19.82 3.94 19.02
C LEU A 33 18.86 5.12 19.10
N ASN A 34 18.80 5.96 18.06
CA ASN A 34 17.89 7.10 18.00
C ASN A 34 16.43 6.66 18.09
N LEU A 35 16.02 5.64 17.32
CA LEU A 35 14.66 5.10 17.42
C LEU A 35 14.33 4.57 18.83
N GLY A 36 15.28 3.88 19.47
CA GLY A 36 15.11 3.39 20.84
C GLY A 36 14.98 4.51 21.87
N LEU A 37 15.75 5.59 21.70
CA LEU A 37 15.68 6.77 22.57
C LEU A 37 14.38 7.56 22.36
N GLU A 38 13.99 7.83 21.11
CA GLU A 38 12.71 8.46 20.80
C GLU A 38 11.52 7.66 21.37
N TRP A 39 11.62 6.32 21.42
CA TRP A 39 10.57 5.49 22.01
C TRP A 39 10.45 5.64 23.52
N LEU A 40 11.56 5.84 24.21
CA LEU A 40 11.57 5.96 25.68
C LEU A 40 11.29 7.39 26.15
N ALA A 41 11.83 8.39 25.45
CA ALA A 41 11.84 9.78 25.88
C ALA A 41 11.02 10.73 24.98
N GLY A 42 10.45 10.22 23.88
CA GLY A 42 9.77 11.06 22.90
C GLY A 42 10.70 12.13 22.32
N THR A 43 10.33 13.39 22.50
CA THR A 43 11.09 14.57 22.03
C THR A 43 11.87 15.26 23.15
N ASP A 44 11.83 14.74 24.38
CA ASP A 44 12.53 15.31 25.53
C ASP A 44 14.01 14.89 25.54
N VAL A 45 14.88 15.86 25.30
CA VAL A 45 16.33 15.65 25.19
C VAL A 45 16.97 15.35 26.55
N ASP A 46 16.44 15.90 27.64
CA ASP A 46 16.98 15.68 28.98
C ASP A 46 16.59 14.29 29.49
N GLU A 47 15.38 13.84 29.18
CA GLU A 47 14.95 12.46 29.41
C GLU A 47 15.76 11.48 28.54
N ALA A 48 15.97 11.78 27.25
CA ALA A 48 16.78 10.95 26.37
C ALA A 48 18.23 10.80 26.87
N ARG A 49 18.83 11.88 27.40
CA ARG A 49 20.16 11.85 28.03
C ARG A 49 20.19 10.94 29.25
N THR A 50 19.13 10.99 30.06
CA THR A 50 18.97 10.13 31.24
C THR A 50 18.87 8.67 30.81
N CYS A 51 18.01 8.35 29.85
CA CYS A 51 17.90 7.01 29.27
C CYS A 51 19.23 6.51 28.67
N MET A 52 19.99 7.36 28.00
CA MET A 52 21.29 6.97 27.44
C MET A 52 22.35 6.67 28.50
N THR A 53 22.22 7.27 29.69
CA THR A 53 23.12 7.02 30.84
C THR A 53 22.71 5.76 31.59
N ASP A 54 21.40 5.55 31.74
CA ASP A 54 20.82 4.50 32.59
C ASP A 54 20.58 3.18 31.83
N CYS A 55 20.44 3.22 30.50
CA CYS A 55 20.25 2.04 29.66
C CYS A 55 21.55 1.62 28.96
N TYR A 56 21.74 0.30 28.82
CA TYR A 56 22.82 -0.22 27.99
C TYR A 56 22.53 0.08 26.51
N CYS A 57 23.51 0.60 25.77
CA CYS A 57 23.36 0.88 24.33
C CYS A 57 22.89 -0.35 23.53
N GLU A 58 23.22 -1.56 23.99
CA GLU A 58 22.77 -2.80 23.35
C GLU A 58 21.25 -2.99 23.48
N ASP A 59 20.67 -2.66 24.63
CA ASP A 59 19.22 -2.76 24.83
C ASP A 59 18.48 -1.69 24.03
N LEU A 60 19.01 -0.46 23.97
CA LEU A 60 18.47 0.60 23.11
C LEU A 60 18.51 0.22 21.63
N PHE A 61 19.65 -0.32 21.15
CA PHE A 61 19.78 -0.79 19.78
C PHE A 61 18.78 -1.91 19.47
N ARG A 62 18.64 -2.89 20.39
CA ARG A 62 17.66 -3.98 20.24
C ARG A 62 16.23 -3.48 20.22
N LEU A 63 15.91 -2.49 21.04
CA LEU A 63 14.60 -1.84 21.06
C LEU A 63 14.30 -1.19 19.71
N GLY A 64 15.16 -0.29 19.23
CA GLY A 64 14.98 0.36 17.93
C GLY A 64 14.91 -0.62 16.75
N PHE A 65 15.78 -1.62 16.73
CA PHE A 65 15.74 -2.69 15.71
C PHE A 65 14.45 -3.51 15.78
N SER A 66 13.92 -3.77 16.98
CA SER A 66 12.67 -4.54 17.13
C SER A 66 11.45 -3.82 16.54
N LEU A 67 11.44 -2.48 16.54
CA LEU A 67 10.38 -1.68 15.93
C LEU A 67 10.34 -1.88 14.42
N THR A 68 11.48 -1.83 13.74
CA THR A 68 11.55 -2.06 12.28
C THR A 68 11.22 -3.51 11.92
N MET A 69 11.63 -4.46 12.76
CA MET A 69 11.29 -5.88 12.57
C MET A 69 9.80 -6.17 12.76
N ARG A 70 9.07 -5.40 13.58
CA ARG A 70 7.60 -5.49 13.67
C ARG A 70 6.95 -5.12 12.35
N LEU A 71 7.42 -4.03 11.72
CA LEU A 71 6.94 -3.61 10.39
C LEU A 71 7.22 -4.67 9.34
N LYS A 72 8.45 -5.22 9.33
CA LYS A 72 8.79 -6.32 8.42
C LYS A 72 7.85 -7.50 8.55
N ARG A 73 7.54 -7.97 9.76
CA ARG A 73 6.62 -9.11 9.95
C ARG A 73 5.23 -8.84 9.40
N ARG A 74 4.71 -7.63 9.61
CA ARG A 74 3.41 -7.20 9.03
C ARG A 74 3.49 -7.13 7.50
N GLY A 75 4.55 -6.53 6.97
CA GLY A 75 4.82 -6.48 5.53
C GLY A 75 4.96 -7.88 4.91
N ASP A 76 5.61 -8.83 5.59
CA ASP A 76 5.74 -10.22 5.13
C ASP A 76 4.38 -10.94 5.07
N ILE A 77 3.40 -10.58 5.93
CA ILE A 77 2.04 -11.11 5.88
C ILE A 77 1.32 -10.55 4.66
N VAL A 78 1.36 -9.23 4.47
CA VAL A 78 0.76 -8.56 3.31
C VAL A 78 1.37 -9.07 2.01
N GLY A 79 2.70 -9.15 1.93
CA GLY A 79 3.43 -9.57 0.72
C GLY A 79 3.23 -11.02 0.31
N LYS A 80 2.66 -11.88 1.18
CA LYS A 80 2.33 -13.29 0.87
C LYS A 80 0.85 -13.51 0.58
N SER A 81 0.04 -12.46 0.68
CA SER A 81 -1.39 -12.53 0.42
C SER A 81 -1.69 -12.60 -1.08
N SER A 82 -2.89 -13.05 -1.42
CA SER A 82 -3.39 -13.10 -2.79
C SER A 82 -3.62 -11.70 -3.40
N VAL A 83 -3.76 -10.66 -2.56
CA VAL A 83 -3.88 -9.27 -3.02
C VAL A 83 -2.53 -8.61 -3.32
N ALA A 84 -1.42 -9.16 -2.82
CA ALA A 84 -0.09 -8.53 -2.91
C ALA A 84 0.31 -8.10 -4.34
N PRO A 85 0.06 -8.88 -5.40
CA PRO A 85 0.38 -8.48 -6.77
C PRO A 85 -0.36 -7.22 -7.23
N TYR A 86 -1.54 -6.96 -6.67
CA TYR A 86 -2.51 -5.94 -7.08
C TYR A 86 -2.55 -4.73 -6.14
N LEU A 87 -1.60 -4.65 -5.19
CA LEU A 87 -1.39 -3.41 -4.45
C LEU A 87 -0.86 -2.33 -5.41
N ASP A 88 -1.17 -1.06 -5.12
CA ASP A 88 -0.63 0.04 -5.91
C ASP A 88 0.92 0.07 -5.87
N HIS A 89 1.53 0.79 -6.82
CA HIS A 89 2.98 0.83 -6.98
C HIS A 89 3.72 1.18 -5.68
N ASN A 90 3.26 2.22 -4.96
CA ASN A 90 3.92 2.68 -3.76
C ASN A 90 3.73 1.70 -2.61
N ALA A 91 2.55 1.07 -2.50
CA ALA A 91 2.29 0.02 -1.53
C ALA A 91 3.22 -1.19 -1.76
N ARG A 92 3.38 -1.65 -3.01
CA ARG A 92 4.33 -2.71 -3.38
C ARG A 92 5.78 -2.32 -3.05
N ALA A 93 6.19 -1.08 -3.36
CA ALA A 93 7.52 -0.57 -3.06
C ALA A 93 7.79 -0.50 -1.54
N CYS A 94 6.81 -0.06 -0.75
CA CYS A 94 6.89 -0.05 0.71
C CYS A 94 7.07 -1.48 1.27
N VAL A 95 6.26 -2.44 0.82
CA VAL A 95 6.40 -3.85 1.23
C VAL A 95 7.77 -4.40 0.84
N SER A 96 8.25 -4.11 -0.37
CA SER A 96 9.58 -4.52 -0.85
C SER A 96 10.71 -3.95 0.02
N ALA A 97 10.64 -2.66 0.40
CA ALA A 97 11.62 -2.02 1.27
C ALA A 97 11.68 -2.67 2.67
N LEU A 98 10.52 -3.05 3.22
CA LEU A 98 10.44 -3.77 4.50
C LEU A 98 10.98 -5.20 4.41
N HIS A 99 10.97 -5.82 3.22
CA HIS A 99 11.50 -7.16 3.02
C HIS A 99 13.03 -7.22 3.04
N GLN A 100 13.71 -6.10 2.80
CA GLN A 100 15.16 -5.99 2.83
C GLN A 100 15.75 -6.33 4.21
N PHE A 101 17.06 -6.62 4.24
CA PHE A 101 17.80 -6.80 5.49
C PHE A 101 18.97 -5.79 5.59
N PRO A 102 18.92 -4.84 6.53
CA PRO A 102 17.81 -4.58 7.45
C PRO A 102 16.54 -4.04 6.74
N PRO A 103 15.36 -4.07 7.41
CA PRO A 103 14.16 -3.41 6.88
C PRO A 103 14.42 -1.92 6.65
N LEU A 104 14.00 -1.41 5.49
CA LEU A 104 14.21 -0.03 5.08
C LEU A 104 12.89 0.75 5.02
N PHE A 105 13.00 2.05 5.23
CA PHE A 105 11.94 3.02 4.97
C PHE A 105 11.92 3.34 3.47
N PHE A 106 10.73 3.30 2.86
CA PHE A 106 10.49 3.76 1.50
C PHE A 106 10.05 5.22 1.54
N GLU A 107 10.78 6.09 0.84
CA GLU A 107 10.54 7.55 0.92
C GLU A 107 9.18 7.96 0.33
N GLY A 108 8.64 7.15 -0.59
CA GLY A 108 7.30 7.32 -1.15
C GLY A 108 6.15 7.27 -0.14
N VAL A 109 6.40 6.74 1.06
CA VAL A 109 5.44 6.76 2.18
C VAL A 109 5.20 8.19 2.68
N ALA A 110 6.23 9.05 2.63
CA ALA A 110 6.14 10.44 3.05
C ALA A 110 5.78 11.39 1.92
N ASP A 111 6.26 11.12 0.71
CA ASP A 111 6.00 11.90 -0.48
C ASP A 111 5.87 10.95 -1.66
N SER A 112 4.66 10.78 -2.19
CA SER A 112 4.36 9.81 -3.25
C SER A 112 5.13 10.03 -4.55
N THR A 113 5.81 11.18 -4.70
CA THR A 113 6.66 11.49 -5.87
C THR A 113 8.12 11.05 -5.68
N GLN A 114 8.53 10.70 -4.46
CA GLN A 114 9.89 10.26 -4.15
C GLN A 114 10.01 8.75 -4.27
N GLY A 115 11.02 8.32 -5.02
CA GLY A 115 11.51 6.96 -4.99
C GLY A 115 12.76 6.85 -4.14
N GLY A 116 13.07 5.64 -3.67
CA GLY A 116 14.29 5.38 -2.89
C GLY A 116 14.01 4.72 -1.56
N THR A 117 15.05 4.14 -0.98
CA THR A 117 14.97 3.47 0.32
C THR A 117 16.17 3.82 1.18
N ARG A 118 15.94 3.94 2.49
CA ARG A 118 16.98 4.22 3.48
C ARG A 118 16.62 3.64 4.84
N LEU A 119 17.52 3.75 5.80
CA LEU A 119 17.20 3.43 7.18
C LEU A 119 16.12 4.38 7.73
N PHE A 120 15.31 3.86 8.64
CA PHE A 120 14.37 4.65 9.43
C PHE A 120 15.14 5.64 10.30
N ALA A 121 14.73 6.90 10.26
CA ALA A 121 15.36 8.02 10.97
C ALA A 121 14.59 8.43 12.22
N SER A 122 13.28 8.16 12.31
CA SER A 122 12.43 8.58 13.43
C SER A 122 11.23 7.66 13.67
N LEU A 123 10.62 7.79 14.86
CA LEU A 123 9.34 7.13 15.15
C LEU A 123 8.17 7.66 14.33
N ALA A 124 8.24 8.89 13.84
CA ALA A 124 7.22 9.41 12.93
C ALA A 124 7.16 8.55 11.65
N GLU A 125 8.31 8.19 11.09
CA GLU A 125 8.40 7.31 9.92
C GLU A 125 7.88 5.90 10.21
N ILE A 126 8.15 5.38 11.42
CA ILE A 126 7.55 4.10 11.87
C ILE A 126 6.03 4.21 11.85
N GLY A 127 5.46 5.26 12.46
CA GLY A 127 4.02 5.48 12.51
C GLY A 127 3.38 5.64 11.12
N MET A 128 4.06 6.31 10.19
CA MET A 128 3.60 6.44 8.81
C MET A 128 3.52 5.08 8.10
N VAL A 129 4.57 4.26 8.22
CA VAL A 129 4.57 2.90 7.66
C VAL A 129 3.52 2.02 8.34
N GLU A 130 3.27 2.19 9.64
CA GLU A 130 2.20 1.45 10.34
C GLU A 130 0.81 1.79 9.82
N GLN A 131 0.54 3.06 9.50
CA GLN A 131 -0.71 3.50 8.87
C GLN A 131 -0.86 2.93 7.47
N TRP A 132 0.21 2.97 6.67
CA TRP A 132 0.24 2.39 5.32
C TRP A 132 -0.02 0.88 5.35
N LEU A 133 0.70 0.14 6.19
CA LEU A 133 0.46 -1.29 6.39
C LEU A 133 -0.96 -1.57 6.89
N GLY A 134 -1.50 -0.71 7.77
CA GLY A 134 -2.88 -0.83 8.24
C GLY A 134 -3.89 -0.76 7.09
N ARG A 135 -3.70 0.16 6.14
CA ARG A 135 -4.55 0.25 4.93
C ARG A 135 -4.43 -1.00 4.06
N MET A 136 -3.22 -1.50 3.83
CA MET A 136 -3.00 -2.73 3.05
C MET A 136 -3.59 -3.97 3.73
N GLU A 137 -3.50 -4.06 5.06
CA GLU A 137 -4.09 -5.14 5.85
C GLU A 137 -5.62 -5.13 5.78
N LEU A 138 -6.24 -3.94 5.81
CA LEU A 138 -7.68 -3.76 5.61
C LEU A 138 -8.09 -4.16 4.19
N GLN A 139 -7.36 -3.72 3.18
CA GLN A 139 -7.61 -4.14 1.79
C GLN A 139 -7.48 -5.65 1.63
N ARG A 140 -6.43 -6.27 2.20
CA ARG A 140 -6.29 -7.73 2.21
C ARG A 140 -7.53 -8.40 2.82
N GLN A 141 -7.94 -7.98 4.02
CA GLN A 141 -9.11 -8.54 4.69
C GLN A 141 -10.38 -8.34 3.85
N LEU A 142 -10.56 -7.17 3.25
CA LEU A 142 -11.70 -6.88 2.39
C LEU A 142 -11.78 -7.89 1.24
N PHE A 143 -10.69 -8.09 0.50
CA PHE A 143 -10.72 -8.93 -0.70
C PHE A 143 -10.60 -10.43 -0.43
N GLU A 144 -9.89 -10.84 0.63
CA GLU A 144 -9.72 -12.27 0.93
C GLU A 144 -10.85 -12.85 1.78
N ASP A 145 -11.36 -12.06 2.73
CA ASP A 145 -12.26 -12.56 3.78
C ASP A 145 -13.72 -12.09 3.58
N VAL A 146 -13.94 -10.91 2.97
CA VAL A 146 -15.25 -10.26 2.88
C VAL A 146 -15.85 -10.30 1.48
N LEU A 147 -15.11 -9.88 0.45
CA LEU A 147 -15.55 -9.90 -0.93
C LEU A 147 -15.41 -11.34 -1.44
N HIS A 148 -16.54 -12.00 -1.67
CA HIS A 148 -16.59 -13.43 -1.99
C HIS A 148 -16.24 -13.76 -3.45
N PHE A 149 -15.20 -13.14 -4.01
CA PHE A 149 -14.61 -13.54 -5.28
C PHE A 149 -13.10 -13.81 -5.11
N PRO A 150 -12.55 -14.84 -5.76
CA PRO A 150 -11.12 -15.14 -5.66
C PRO A 150 -10.31 -14.11 -6.44
N MET A 151 -9.19 -13.67 -5.87
CA MET A 151 -8.19 -12.90 -6.62
C MET A 151 -7.58 -13.80 -7.70
N PRO A 152 -7.51 -13.34 -8.97
CA PRO A 152 -6.89 -14.12 -10.03
C PRO A 152 -5.38 -14.31 -9.78
N ASP A 153 -4.80 -15.35 -10.38
CA ASP A 153 -3.34 -15.50 -10.42
C ASP A 153 -2.78 -14.53 -11.48
N PRO A 154 -1.85 -13.62 -11.13
CA PRO A 154 -1.27 -12.67 -12.07
C PRO A 154 -0.57 -13.34 -13.26
N ASN A 155 -0.16 -14.61 -13.15
CA ASN A 155 0.48 -15.33 -14.24
C ASN A 155 -0.50 -16.01 -15.21
N VAL A 156 -1.80 -16.04 -14.87
CA VAL A 156 -2.82 -16.83 -15.59
C VAL A 156 -4.00 -15.96 -16.04
N ILE A 157 -4.16 -14.76 -15.48
CA ILE A 157 -5.21 -13.84 -15.91
C ILE A 157 -5.10 -13.51 -17.40
N ASP A 158 -6.21 -13.66 -18.12
CA ASP A 158 -6.32 -13.34 -19.54
C ASP A 158 -6.89 -11.92 -19.70
N LEU A 159 -6.05 -11.01 -20.17
CA LEU A 159 -6.40 -9.62 -20.49
C LEU A 159 -6.45 -9.39 -22.00
N THR A 160 -6.55 -10.45 -22.80
CA THR A 160 -6.57 -10.33 -24.26
C THR A 160 -7.77 -9.48 -24.71
N GLY A 161 -7.46 -8.37 -25.36
CA GLY A 161 -8.46 -7.40 -25.81
C GLY A 161 -9.10 -6.58 -24.69
N CYS A 162 -8.53 -6.62 -23.47
CA CYS A 162 -8.95 -5.76 -22.37
C CYS A 162 -8.13 -4.46 -22.32
N GLN A 163 -8.66 -3.47 -21.60
CA GLN A 163 -7.92 -2.31 -21.09
C GLN A 163 -8.20 -2.18 -19.59
N PRO A 164 -7.17 -2.09 -18.73
CA PRO A 164 -5.75 -2.26 -19.07
C PRO A 164 -5.45 -3.67 -19.59
N ASP A 165 -4.43 -3.79 -20.47
CA ASP A 165 -4.00 -5.06 -21.08
C ASP A 165 -2.82 -5.72 -20.35
N ASN A 166 -2.26 -5.04 -19.36
CA ASN A 166 -1.15 -5.51 -18.54
C ASN A 166 -1.58 -5.67 -17.08
N VAL A 167 -1.15 -6.79 -16.48
CA VAL A 167 -1.40 -7.12 -15.08
C VAL A 167 -0.77 -6.12 -14.12
N ASP A 168 0.36 -5.51 -14.48
CA ASP A 168 1.04 -4.54 -13.63
C ASP A 168 0.26 -3.23 -13.43
N ASP A 169 -0.67 -2.96 -14.35
CA ASP A 169 -1.59 -1.81 -14.33
C ASP A 169 -2.91 -2.13 -13.60
N LEU A 170 -3.14 -3.39 -13.21
CA LEU A 170 -4.28 -3.77 -12.39
C LEU A 170 -3.98 -3.56 -10.91
N THR A 171 -4.88 -2.88 -10.23
CA THR A 171 -4.90 -2.77 -8.78
C THR A 171 -6.21 -3.28 -8.19
N LEU A 172 -6.29 -3.34 -6.86
CA LEU A 172 -7.53 -3.64 -6.15
C LEU A 172 -8.69 -2.70 -6.52
N VAL A 173 -8.40 -1.48 -6.97
CA VAL A 173 -9.42 -0.54 -7.46
C VAL A 173 -10.14 -1.12 -8.67
N GLU A 174 -9.40 -1.56 -9.70
CA GLU A 174 -9.96 -2.12 -10.93
C GLU A 174 -10.85 -3.31 -10.62
N PHE A 175 -10.42 -4.22 -9.72
CA PHE A 175 -11.24 -5.37 -9.31
C PHE A 175 -12.53 -4.94 -8.60
N PHE A 176 -12.46 -4.00 -7.67
CA PHE A 176 -13.64 -3.56 -6.93
C PHE A 176 -14.66 -2.83 -7.80
N LEU A 177 -14.21 -1.85 -8.57
CA LEU A 177 -15.07 -1.02 -9.40
C LEU A 177 -15.63 -1.80 -10.59
N THR A 178 -14.86 -2.71 -11.20
CA THR A 178 -15.39 -3.65 -12.21
C THR A 178 -16.46 -4.57 -11.61
N SER A 179 -16.27 -5.04 -10.38
CA SER A 179 -17.30 -5.84 -9.67
C SER A 179 -18.55 -5.03 -9.36
N LEU A 180 -18.38 -3.77 -8.97
CA LEU A 180 -19.49 -2.84 -8.71
C LEU A 180 -20.26 -2.53 -10.00
N ALA A 181 -19.56 -2.29 -11.11
CA ALA A 181 -20.16 -2.10 -12.43
C ALA A 181 -21.00 -3.31 -12.85
N ASN A 182 -20.46 -4.54 -12.72
CA ASN A 182 -21.22 -5.75 -13.01
C ASN A 182 -22.51 -5.85 -12.16
N LYS A 183 -22.42 -5.57 -10.86
CA LYS A 183 -23.60 -5.55 -9.98
C LYS A 183 -24.64 -4.50 -10.41
N LEU A 184 -24.20 -3.31 -10.83
CA LEU A 184 -25.09 -2.27 -11.32
C LEU A 184 -25.78 -2.68 -12.64
N LEU A 185 -25.06 -3.36 -13.52
CA LEU A 185 -25.61 -3.97 -14.74
C LEU A 185 -26.49 -5.21 -14.48
N GLY A 186 -26.77 -5.54 -13.21
CA GLY A 186 -27.65 -6.64 -12.81
C GLY A 186 -27.00 -8.02 -12.78
N ARG A 187 -25.66 -8.09 -12.81
CA ARG A 187 -24.87 -9.32 -12.74
C ARG A 187 -24.40 -9.60 -11.31
N GLU A 188 -23.70 -10.71 -11.13
CA GLU A 188 -23.02 -11.00 -9.86
C GLU A 188 -21.89 -10.00 -9.59
N PHE A 189 -21.56 -9.79 -8.32
CA PHE A 189 -20.44 -8.94 -7.90
C PHE A 189 -19.12 -9.70 -8.15
N GLN A 190 -18.66 -9.65 -9.39
CA GLN A 190 -17.47 -10.33 -9.90
C GLN A 190 -16.68 -9.38 -10.79
N PRO A 191 -15.34 -9.42 -10.78
CA PRO A 191 -14.51 -8.51 -11.56
C PRO A 191 -14.37 -8.98 -13.02
N LEU A 192 -15.49 -9.23 -13.69
CA LEU A 192 -15.52 -9.63 -15.10
C LEU A 192 -15.40 -8.39 -15.99
N PRO A 193 -14.56 -8.42 -17.05
CA PRO A 193 -14.43 -7.28 -17.95
C PRO A 193 -15.77 -6.76 -18.47
N ILE A 194 -15.95 -5.44 -18.47
CA ILE A 194 -17.15 -4.76 -18.98
C ILE A 194 -17.01 -4.59 -20.48
N ALA A 195 -18.00 -4.99 -21.28
CA ALA A 195 -17.94 -4.76 -22.72
C ALA A 195 -18.04 -3.27 -23.03
N GLU A 196 -17.26 -2.77 -23.99
CA GLU A 196 -17.24 -1.34 -24.33
C GLU A 196 -18.64 -0.78 -24.68
N GLU A 197 -19.50 -1.59 -25.30
CA GLU A 197 -20.87 -1.22 -25.68
C GLU A 197 -21.75 -0.88 -24.46
N GLU A 198 -21.40 -1.40 -23.28
CA GLU A 198 -22.15 -1.23 -22.04
C GLU A 198 -21.75 0.03 -21.28
N LEU A 199 -20.61 0.64 -21.63
CA LEU A 199 -20.05 1.77 -20.89
C LEU A 199 -20.96 2.98 -20.88
N ALA A 200 -21.61 3.30 -22.00
CA ALA A 200 -22.55 4.41 -22.07
C ALA A 200 -23.77 4.18 -21.16
N GLY A 201 -24.25 2.93 -21.09
CA GLY A 201 -25.34 2.52 -20.20
C GLY A 201 -24.92 2.64 -18.74
N LEU A 202 -23.75 2.09 -18.40
CA LEU A 202 -23.17 2.17 -17.05
C LEU A 202 -22.95 3.63 -16.63
N HIS A 203 -22.38 4.47 -17.50
CA HIS A 203 -22.17 5.90 -17.25
C HIS A 203 -23.49 6.60 -16.88
N GLY A 204 -24.58 6.31 -17.60
CA GLY A 204 -25.91 6.85 -17.27
C GLY A 204 -26.47 6.38 -15.92
N MET A 205 -25.98 5.29 -15.35
CA MET A 205 -26.36 4.80 -14.02
C MET A 205 -25.52 5.43 -12.91
N VAL A 206 -24.22 5.61 -13.16
CA VAL A 206 -23.25 6.07 -12.14
C VAL A 206 -23.05 7.58 -12.13
N SER A 207 -23.25 8.28 -13.25
CA SER A 207 -23.04 9.71 -13.38
C SER A 207 -24.35 10.49 -13.36
N GLN A 208 -24.37 11.59 -12.63
CA GLN A 208 -25.46 12.57 -12.62
C GLN A 208 -24.87 13.96 -12.80
N SER A 209 -25.11 14.58 -13.98
CA SER A 209 -24.62 15.93 -14.30
C SER A 209 -23.09 16.07 -14.26
N GLY A 210 -22.36 15.03 -14.69
CA GLY A 210 -20.89 15.07 -14.80
C GLY A 210 -20.15 14.80 -13.48
N VAL A 211 -20.87 14.35 -12.45
CA VAL A 211 -20.32 13.92 -11.17
C VAL A 211 -20.92 12.56 -10.80
N LEU A 212 -20.26 11.84 -9.90
CA LEU A 212 -20.78 10.57 -9.40
C LEU A 212 -22.15 10.79 -8.72
N ASN A 213 -23.10 9.92 -9.03
CA ASN A 213 -24.43 9.91 -8.45
C ASN A 213 -24.34 9.86 -6.91
N PRO A 214 -24.79 10.91 -6.19
CA PRO A 214 -24.61 10.99 -4.74
C PRO A 214 -25.26 9.84 -3.98
N ARG A 215 -26.38 9.31 -4.51
CA ARG A 215 -27.08 8.18 -3.91
C ARG A 215 -26.27 6.89 -4.04
N LEU A 216 -25.67 6.65 -5.21
CA LEU A 216 -24.79 5.50 -5.42
C LEU A 216 -23.59 5.57 -4.47
N ARG A 217 -23.01 6.76 -4.30
CA ARG A 217 -21.91 7.00 -3.36
C ARG A 217 -22.32 6.66 -1.94
N GLU A 218 -23.42 7.22 -1.45
CA GLU A 218 -23.92 6.96 -0.10
C GLU A 218 -24.22 5.48 0.14
N GLU A 219 -24.94 4.84 -0.79
CA GLU A 219 -25.30 3.42 -0.67
C GLU A 219 -24.07 2.50 -0.68
N THR A 220 -23.10 2.76 -1.55
CA THR A 220 -21.86 1.97 -1.64
C THR A 220 -20.97 2.14 -0.42
N VAL A 221 -20.74 3.37 0.03
CA VAL A 221 -19.94 3.67 1.22
C VAL A 221 -20.57 3.05 2.47
N LYS A 222 -21.88 3.19 2.62
CA LYS A 222 -22.62 2.59 3.74
C LYS A 222 -22.57 1.07 3.70
N TRP A 223 -22.72 0.47 2.51
CA TRP A 223 -22.63 -0.97 2.34
C TRP A 223 -21.25 -1.50 2.75
N LEU A 224 -20.16 -0.96 2.19
CA LEU A 224 -18.81 -1.43 2.53
C LEU A 224 -18.46 -1.16 4.00
N GLY A 225 -18.83 0.01 4.54
CA GLY A 225 -18.65 0.33 5.95
C GLY A 225 -19.44 -0.58 6.91
N SER A 226 -20.52 -1.22 6.44
CA SER A 226 -21.26 -2.20 7.23
C SER A 226 -20.63 -3.60 7.23
N LEU A 227 -19.78 -3.90 6.24
CA LEU A 227 -19.11 -5.20 6.11
C LEU A 227 -17.83 -5.27 6.95
N MET A 228 -17.09 -4.16 7.04
CA MET A 228 -15.89 -4.07 7.86
C MET A 228 -15.51 -2.63 8.20
N ASP A 229 -14.85 -2.47 9.35
CA ASP A 229 -14.21 -1.21 9.72
C ASP A 229 -13.18 -0.80 8.65
N GLY A 230 -13.18 0.47 8.26
CA GLY A 230 -12.34 0.98 7.18
C GLY A 230 -12.82 0.68 5.75
N GLY A 231 -13.86 -0.14 5.58
CA GLY A 231 -14.46 -0.40 4.25
C GLY A 231 -15.01 0.85 3.59
N ALA A 232 -15.60 1.76 4.38
CA ALA A 232 -16.13 3.04 3.91
C ALA A 232 -15.04 3.94 3.29
N ASP A 233 -13.84 3.96 3.86
CA ASP A 233 -12.72 4.77 3.35
C ASP A 233 -12.22 4.22 2.01
N PHE A 234 -12.10 2.89 1.89
CA PHE A 234 -11.75 2.25 0.63
C PHE A 234 -12.81 2.50 -0.45
N ALA A 235 -14.10 2.36 -0.11
CA ALA A 235 -15.19 2.66 -1.03
C ALA A 235 -15.14 4.11 -1.53
N THR A 236 -14.90 5.06 -0.62
CA THR A 236 -14.79 6.48 -0.95
C THR A 236 -13.65 6.72 -1.94
N TYR A 237 -12.46 6.18 -1.66
CA TYR A 237 -11.31 6.28 -2.55
C TYR A 237 -11.57 5.73 -3.96
N CYS A 238 -12.14 4.52 -4.06
CA CYS A 238 -12.48 3.94 -5.36
C CYS A 238 -13.52 4.79 -6.13
N LEU A 239 -14.51 5.34 -5.43
CA LEU A 239 -15.55 6.14 -6.04
C LEU A 239 -15.06 7.53 -6.49
N ASP A 240 -14.03 8.07 -5.83
CA ASP A 240 -13.37 9.30 -6.28
C ASP A 240 -12.68 9.09 -7.63
N ILE A 241 -12.09 7.92 -7.87
CA ILE A 241 -11.51 7.55 -9.18
C ILE A 241 -12.61 7.52 -10.26
N TRP A 242 -13.76 6.90 -9.99
CA TRP A 242 -14.89 6.96 -10.93
C TRP A 242 -15.43 8.37 -11.15
N GLU A 243 -15.45 9.22 -10.13
CA GLU A 243 -15.87 10.61 -10.29
C GLU A 243 -14.92 11.39 -11.22
N GLU A 244 -13.62 11.24 -10.99
CA GLU A 244 -12.58 11.96 -11.72
C GLU A 244 -12.34 11.43 -13.13
N GLU A 245 -12.35 10.11 -13.33
CA GLU A 245 -11.88 9.47 -14.56
C GLU A 245 -12.99 8.87 -15.43
N PHE A 246 -14.21 8.72 -14.90
CA PHE A 246 -15.33 8.16 -15.66
C PHE A 246 -16.53 9.10 -15.76
N CYS A 247 -16.99 9.66 -14.63
CA CYS A 247 -18.19 10.50 -14.58
C CYS A 247 -17.96 11.91 -15.13
N SER A 248 -16.72 12.40 -15.10
CA SER A 248 -16.32 13.72 -15.61
C SER A 248 -16.32 13.79 -17.14
N ILE A 249 -16.31 12.63 -17.81
CA ILE A 249 -16.30 12.50 -19.27
C ILE A 249 -17.73 12.52 -19.80
N GLY A 250 -17.99 13.29 -20.87
CA GLY A 250 -19.28 13.26 -21.54
C GLY A 250 -19.55 11.88 -22.14
N PHE A 251 -20.81 11.40 -22.10
CA PHE A 251 -21.13 10.04 -22.58
C PHE A 251 -20.73 9.79 -24.05
N GLU A 252 -20.71 10.85 -24.88
CA GLU A 252 -20.30 10.79 -26.29
C GLU A 252 -18.77 10.73 -26.47
N ASP A 253 -18.03 11.12 -25.44
CA ASP A 253 -16.57 11.23 -25.43
C ASP A 253 -15.89 10.07 -24.68
N ILE A 254 -16.66 9.07 -24.23
CA ILE A 254 -16.13 7.88 -23.56
C ILE A 254 -15.27 7.11 -24.55
N ASP A 255 -13.95 7.14 -24.34
CA ASP A 255 -13.00 6.27 -25.02
C ASP A 255 -12.61 5.12 -24.07
N PRO A 256 -12.97 3.87 -24.40
CA PRO A 256 -12.77 2.71 -23.52
C PRO A 256 -11.30 2.44 -23.17
N ARG A 257 -10.35 3.05 -23.89
CA ARG A 257 -8.91 2.88 -23.67
C ARG A 257 -8.35 3.80 -22.58
N PHE A 258 -9.12 4.80 -22.13
CA PHE A 258 -8.65 5.81 -21.18
C PHE A 258 -9.52 5.88 -19.92
N ILE A 259 -10.36 4.88 -19.68
CA ILE A 259 -11.18 4.81 -18.46
C ILE A 259 -10.37 4.10 -17.39
N GLY A 260 -10.02 4.81 -16.31
CA GLY A 260 -9.37 4.16 -15.18
C GLY A 260 -10.34 3.55 -14.19
N GLY A 261 -9.79 2.72 -13.31
CA GLY A 261 -10.55 2.00 -12.30
C GLY A 261 -11.44 0.89 -12.85
N MET A 262 -11.38 0.52 -14.13
CA MET A 262 -12.20 -0.58 -14.67
C MET A 262 -11.41 -1.45 -15.64
N ILE A 263 -11.80 -2.73 -15.72
CA ILE A 263 -11.35 -3.66 -16.73
C ILE A 263 -12.39 -3.67 -17.84
N VAL A 264 -12.03 -3.19 -19.02
CA VAL A 264 -12.93 -3.02 -20.16
C VAL A 264 -12.52 -3.95 -21.29
N GLN A 265 -13.44 -4.77 -21.80
CA GLN A 265 -13.24 -5.57 -23.01
C GLN A 265 -13.53 -4.69 -24.24
N LEU A 266 -12.49 -4.48 -25.06
CA LEU A 266 -12.57 -3.79 -26.33
C LEU A 266 -13.19 -4.70 -27.40
N GLN A 267 -13.93 -4.12 -28.34
CA GLN A 267 -14.31 -4.84 -29.56
C GLN A 267 -13.05 -5.19 -30.37
N ALA A 268 -13.00 -6.41 -30.91
CA ALA A 268 -11.96 -6.79 -31.83
C ALA A 268 -12.09 -5.95 -33.12
N LEU A 269 -11.02 -5.24 -33.47
CA LEU A 269 -10.87 -4.53 -34.76
C LEU A 269 -10.92 -5.50 -35.96
#